data_AF-V4XBM3-F1
#
_entry.id   AF-V4XBM3-F1
#
_cell.length_a   1.000
_cell.length_b   1.000
_cell.length_c   1.000
_cell.angle_alpha   90.00
_cell.angle_beta   90.00
_cell.angle_gamma   90.00
#
_symmetry.space_group_name_H-M   'P 1'
#
loop_
_entity.id
_entity.type
_entity.pdbx_description
1 polymer ?
#
loop_
_entity_poly.entity_id
_entity_poly.type
_entity_poly.pdbx_seq_one_letter_code
_entity_poly.pdbx_strand_id
1 'polypeptide(L)' 'MSDAAAGRPCPLCGESMDRRHCKYVCPRHGVVYDCSDTFW' A
#
# COMPACT_ATOMS: atom_id res chain seq x y z
N MET A 1 12.93 -5.90 17.02
CA MET A 1 11.78 -6.70 16.56
C MET A 1 11.18 -6.06 15.32
N SER A 2 10.99 -6.91 14.30
CA SER A 2 10.14 -6.71 13.12
C SER A 2 10.64 -5.75 12.04
N ASP A 3 11.62 -6.24 11.30
CA ASP A 3 11.88 -5.91 9.90
C ASP A 3 10.61 -6.22 9.05
N ALA A 4 9.71 -5.25 8.89
CA ALA A 4 8.48 -5.41 8.11
C ALA A 4 8.18 -4.21 7.20
N ALA A 5 9.23 -3.52 6.74
CA ALA A 5 9.11 -2.47 5.73
C ALA A 5 9.50 -2.94 4.31
N ALA A 6 9.65 -4.26 4.10
CA ALA A 6 9.63 -4.83 2.76
C ALA A 6 8.17 -4.76 2.26
N GLY A 7 7.91 -3.94 1.24
CA GLY A 7 6.60 -3.58 0.71
C GLY A 7 5.54 -4.67 0.88
N ARG A 8 4.60 -4.43 1.80
CA ARG A 8 3.51 -5.37 2.07
C ARG A 8 2.80 -5.70 0.74
N PRO A 9 2.51 -6.98 0.47
CA PRO A 9 1.68 -7.35 -0.66
C PRO A 9 0.25 -6.81 -0.43
N CYS A 10 -0.49 -6.64 -1.51
CA CYS A 10 -1.86 -6.17 -1.45
C CYS A 10 -2.70 -7.07 -0.53
N PRO A 11 -3.40 -6.56 0.50
CA PRO A 11 -4.22 -7.37 1.39
C PRO A 11 -5.45 -7.97 0.71
N LEU A 12 -5.85 -7.44 -0.46
CA LEU A 12 -7.00 -7.91 -1.23
C LEU A 12 -6.67 -9.10 -2.12
N CYS A 13 -5.44 -9.17 -2.65
CA CYS A 13 -5.09 -10.18 -3.66
C CYS A 13 -3.64 -10.70 -3.60
N GLY A 14 -2.83 -10.25 -2.66
CA GLY A 14 -1.44 -10.68 -2.50
C GLY A 14 -0.43 -10.10 -3.51
N GLU A 15 -0.89 -9.29 -4.46
CA GLU A 15 -0.03 -8.73 -5.51
C GLU A 15 0.96 -7.69 -4.97
N SER A 16 2.13 -7.61 -5.61
CA SER A 16 3.13 -6.58 -5.33
C SER A 16 2.54 -5.19 -5.55
N MET A 17 2.55 -4.37 -4.50
CA MET A 17 2.05 -2.99 -4.57
C MET A 17 3.18 -2.02 -4.92
N ASP A 18 2.85 -1.02 -5.73
CA ASP A 18 3.72 0.10 -6.05
C ASP A 18 3.54 1.20 -4.99
N ARG A 19 4.65 1.70 -4.44
CA ARG A 19 4.62 2.84 -3.51
C ARG A 19 4.85 4.12 -4.30
N ARG A 20 3.76 4.87 -4.54
CA ARG A 20 3.80 6.15 -5.25
C ARG A 20 3.72 7.30 -4.25
N HIS A 21 4.80 8.03 -4.05
CA HIS A 21 4.88 9.08 -3.02
C HIS A 21 4.59 8.51 -1.63
N CYS A 22 3.51 8.95 -0.99
CA CYS A 22 3.05 8.48 0.32
C CYS A 22 1.92 7.43 0.25
N LYS A 23 1.56 6.94 -0.94
CA LYS A 23 0.50 5.93 -1.11
C LYS A 23 1.01 4.58 -1.60
N TYR A 24 0.32 3.52 -1.21
CA TYR A 24 0.51 2.17 -1.72
C TYR A 24 -0.62 1.83 -2.70
N VAL A 25 -0.26 1.46 -3.92
CA VAL A 25 -1.17 1.24 -5.03
C VAL A 25 -1.02 -0.19 -5.53
N CYS A 26 -2.11 -0.96 -5.49
CA CYS A 26 -2.22 -2.26 -6.13
C CYS A 26 -2.63 -2.06 -7.60
N PRO A 27 -1.97 -2.72 -8.57
CA PRO A 27 -2.31 -2.60 -9.99
C PRO A 27 -3.72 -3.12 -10.33
N ARG A 28 -4.28 -4.01 -9.48
CA ARG A 28 -5.62 -4.59 -9.67
C ARG A 28 -6.74 -3.84 -8.97
N HIS A 29 -6.45 -3.19 -7.85
CA HIS A 29 -7.46 -2.62 -6.95
C HIS A 29 -7.33 -1.11 -6.77
N GLY A 30 -6.25 -0.49 -7.26
CA GLY A 30 -5.99 0.94 -7.08
C GLY A 30 -5.31 1.24 -5.75
N VAL A 31 -5.60 2.41 -5.17
CA VAL A 31 -4.97 2.88 -3.94
C VAL A 31 -5.47 2.06 -2.74
N VAL A 32 -4.57 1.42 -2.02
CA VAL A 32 -4.87 0.57 -0.85
C VAL A 32 -4.53 1.29 0.46
N TYR A 33 -3.46 2.09 0.45
CA TYR A 33 -3.10 2.97 1.56
C TYR A 33 -2.78 4.35 1.00
N ASP A 34 -3.33 5.39 1.59
CA ASP A 34 -3.08 6.77 1.20
C ASP A 34 -2.82 7.62 2.44
N CYS A 35 -1.69 8.32 2.48
CA CYS A 35 -1.40 9.25 3.58
C CYS A 35 -1.99 10.64 3.37
N SER A 36 -2.63 10.91 2.22
CA SER A 36 -3.32 12.17 1.93
C SER A 36 -4.80 12.14 2.33
N ASP A 37 -5.37 10.97 2.60
CA ASP A 37 -6.73 10.77 3.12
C ASP A 37 -6.82 11.22 4.59
N THR A 38 -6.69 12.54 4.78
CA THR A 38 -6.67 13.25 6.06
C THR A 38 -8.08 13.62 6.54
N PHE A 39 -9.09 12.80 6.23
CA PHE A 39 -10.49 13.05 6.63
C PHE A 39 -10.81 12.68 8.09
N TRP A 40 -9.82 12.57 9.00
CA TRP A 40 -10.02 12.39 10.45
C TRP A 40 -8.84 12.92 11.28
#